data_AF-A0A1Y3EDJ8-F1
#
_entry.id   AF-A0A1Y3EDJ8-F1
#
_cell.length_a   1.000
_cell.length_b   1.000
_cell.length_c   1.000
_cell.angle_alpha   90.00
_cell.angle_beta   90.00
_cell.angle_gamma   90.00
#
_symmetry.space_group_name_H-M   'P 1'
#
loop_
_entity.id
_entity.type
_entity.pdbx_description
1 polymer ?
#
loop_
_entity_poly.entity_id
_entity_poly.type
_entity_poly.pdbx_seq_one_letter_code
_entity_poly.pdbx_strand_id
1 'polypeptide(L)'
;MDGMKSLSPKCDRLKQLYESCFNKWFAEHYLKGDNSDHCQPLFRIYQECVKQTLLEHRIDWSENGTNLILQRMENNDSSSTGSRFDNLEQCLESFIENSRQLCMVASDFQASSQTVLNQKIQAVLGGLQELSAKHSKFNDIKIPVELLDYVDAGKNPQLYTKDCIEKTLIRNKEVNGKIEQYKKFRACLLNELTDLFPKETIQYRTIREDDPAAGRP
;
A
#
# COMPACT_ATOMS: atom_id res chain seq x y z
N MET A 1 29.24 17.63 -16.48
CA MET A 1 27.82 17.26 -16.41
C MET A 1 27.33 17.76 -15.06
N ASP A 2 26.60 18.86 -15.04
CA ASP A 2 26.13 19.47 -13.79
C ASP A 2 25.12 18.51 -13.14
N GLY A 3 25.49 17.96 -11.98
CA GLY A 3 24.62 17.08 -11.20
C GLY A 3 23.30 17.76 -10.85
N MET A 4 22.22 16.99 -10.75
CA MET A 4 20.89 17.52 -10.44
C MET A 4 20.94 18.34 -9.15
N LYS A 5 20.47 19.60 -9.23
CA LYS A 5 20.32 20.46 -8.06
C LYS A 5 19.28 19.88 -7.11
N SER A 6 19.47 20.09 -5.82
CA SER A 6 18.49 19.77 -4.79
C SER A 6 17.29 20.73 -4.89
N LEU A 7 16.23 20.41 -4.17
CA LEU A 7 15.02 21.24 -4.06
C LEU A 7 15.32 22.67 -3.56
N SER A 8 16.41 22.83 -2.80
CA SER A 8 16.94 24.13 -2.39
C SER A 8 18.46 24.19 -2.59
N PRO A 9 19.00 25.32 -3.08
CA PRO A 9 20.43 25.54 -3.25
C PRO A 9 21.24 25.36 -1.95
N LYS A 10 20.59 25.52 -0.78
CA LYS A 10 21.23 25.33 0.53
C LYS A 10 21.63 23.86 0.79
N CYS A 11 20.92 22.91 0.16
CA CYS A 11 21.14 21.49 0.36
C CYS A 11 21.98 20.84 -0.77
N ASP A 12 22.39 21.60 -1.79
CA ASP A 12 23.12 21.08 -2.96
C ASP A 12 24.44 20.42 -2.56
N ARG A 13 25.20 21.06 -1.67
CA ARG A 13 26.48 20.53 -1.20
C ARG A 13 26.31 19.24 -0.39
N LEU A 14 25.27 19.15 0.44
CA LEU A 14 24.96 17.95 1.22
C LEU A 14 24.50 16.81 0.33
N LYS A 15 23.69 17.10 -0.68
CA LYS A 15 23.26 16.15 -1.71
C LYS A 15 24.44 15.54 -2.44
N GLN A 16 25.37 16.37 -2.92
CA GLN A 16 26.57 15.90 -3.63
C GLN A 16 27.45 14.99 -2.77
N LEU A 17 27.63 15.33 -1.50
CA LEU A 17 28.39 14.49 -0.55
C LEU A 17 27.72 13.14 -0.33
N TYR A 18 26.40 13.14 -0.14
CA TYR A 18 25.62 11.90 0.01
C TYR A 18 25.62 11.06 -1.27
N GLU A 19 25.33 11.65 -2.44
CA GLU A 19 25.30 10.93 -3.72
C GLU A 19 26.65 10.33 -4.08
N SER A 20 27.75 11.04 -3.82
CA SER A 20 29.11 10.51 -4.02
C SER A 20 29.38 9.28 -3.15
N CYS A 21 28.99 9.34 -1.87
CA CYS A 21 29.07 8.19 -0.97
C CYS A 21 28.18 7.04 -1.44
N PHE A 22 26.91 7.33 -1.71
CA PHE A 22 25.90 6.35 -2.08
C PHE A 22 26.25 5.63 -3.37
N ASN A 23 26.67 6.35 -4.42
CA ASN A 23 27.03 5.73 -5.69
C ASN A 23 28.22 4.78 -5.55
N LYS A 24 29.20 5.15 -4.73
CA LYS A 24 30.35 4.29 -4.42
C LYS A 24 29.91 3.05 -3.64
N TRP A 25 29.15 3.25 -2.57
CA TRP A 25 28.61 2.16 -1.75
C TRP A 25 27.72 1.21 -2.58
N PHE A 26 26.85 1.76 -3.43
CA PHE A 26 25.93 1.01 -4.27
C PHE A 26 26.68 0.12 -5.26
N ALA A 27 27.70 0.66 -5.94
CA ALA A 27 28.49 -0.08 -6.91
C ALA A 27 29.45 -1.10 -6.26
N GLU A 28 30.06 -0.76 -5.13
CA GLU A 28 31.14 -1.56 -4.54
C GLU A 28 30.66 -2.58 -3.50
N HIS A 29 29.55 -2.32 -2.80
CA HIS A 29 29.03 -3.13 -1.69
C HIS A 29 27.64 -3.70 -1.98
N TYR A 30 26.66 -2.83 -2.22
CA TYR A 30 25.25 -3.25 -2.33
C TYR A 30 25.02 -4.25 -3.47
N LEU A 31 25.52 -3.98 -4.68
CA LEU A 31 25.41 -4.90 -5.82
C LEU A 31 26.20 -6.21 -5.63
N LYS A 32 27.11 -6.27 -4.66
CA LYS A 32 27.88 -7.47 -4.31
C LYS A 32 27.33 -8.22 -3.10
N GLY A 33 26.15 -7.82 -2.60
CA GLY A 33 25.44 -8.48 -1.50
C GLY A 33 25.78 -7.99 -0.10
N ASP A 34 26.54 -6.89 0.03
CA ASP A 34 26.82 -6.25 1.33
C ASP A 34 25.83 -5.10 1.57
N ASN A 35 24.95 -5.29 2.57
CA ASN A 35 23.87 -4.37 2.91
C ASN A 35 24.25 -3.34 4.00
N SER A 36 25.53 -3.22 4.35
CA SER A 36 25.98 -2.28 5.39
C SER A 36 26.02 -0.83 4.87
N ASP A 37 24.96 -0.05 5.12
CA ASP A 37 24.87 1.35 4.69
C ASP A 37 25.75 2.29 5.53
N HIS A 38 26.95 2.56 5.04
CA HIS A 38 27.89 3.48 5.65
C HIS A 38 27.60 4.96 5.31
N CYS A 39 26.69 5.23 4.37
CA CYS A 39 26.31 6.58 3.94
C CYS A 39 25.11 7.12 4.73
N GLN A 40 24.51 6.30 5.59
CA GLN A 40 23.39 6.64 6.46
C GLN A 40 23.57 7.96 7.27
N PRO A 41 24.75 8.25 7.88
CA PRO A 41 24.94 9.51 8.60
C PRO A 41 24.89 10.74 7.70
N LEU A 42 25.45 10.65 6.48
CA LEU A 42 25.38 11.72 5.48
C LEU A 42 23.94 11.93 4.99
N PHE A 43 23.20 10.83 4.84
CA PHE A 43 21.80 10.88 4.45
C PHE A 43 20.94 11.61 5.49
N ARG A 44 21.14 11.36 6.80
CA ARG A 44 20.38 12.06 7.86
C ARG A 44 20.54 13.59 7.78
N ILE A 45 21.77 14.06 7.58
CA ILE A 45 22.08 15.50 7.52
C ILE A 45 21.45 16.12 6.26
N TYR A 46 21.54 15.43 5.12
CA TYR A 46 20.86 15.87 3.90
C TYR A 46 19.34 15.88 4.06
N GLN A 47 18.78 14.83 4.66
CA GLN A 47 17.36 14.69 4.91
C GLN A 47 16.86 15.86 5.78
N GLU A 48 17.54 16.18 6.89
CA GLU A 48 17.27 17.35 7.75
C GLU A 48 17.20 18.67 6.98
N CYS A 49 18.14 18.91 6.05
CA CYS A 49 18.14 20.11 5.22
C CYS A 49 16.92 20.18 4.30
N VAL A 50 16.54 19.05 3.69
CA VAL A 50 15.36 18.96 2.80
C VAL A 50 14.07 19.06 3.62
N LYS A 51 14.01 18.47 4.83
CA LYS A 51 12.89 18.56 5.78
C LYS A 51 12.46 20.01 5.98
N GLN A 52 13.44 20.86 6.27
CA GLN A 52 13.22 22.29 6.53
C GLN A 52 12.75 23.03 5.28
N THR A 53 13.34 22.73 4.13
CA THR A 53 12.97 23.36 2.84
C THR A 53 11.53 23.04 2.45
N LEU A 54 11.06 21.79 2.65
CA LEU A 54 9.70 21.36 2.34
C LEU A 54 8.66 22.11 3.18
N LEU A 55 8.94 22.30 4.48
CA LEU A 55 8.12 23.08 5.40
C LEU A 55 8.01 24.55 4.99
N GLU A 56 9.12 25.17 4.58
CA GLU A 56 9.15 26.55 4.09
C GLU A 56 8.29 26.74 2.83
N HIS A 57 8.29 25.76 1.92
CA HIS A 57 7.53 25.80 0.67
C HIS A 57 6.07 25.35 0.81
N ARG A 58 5.58 25.09 2.04
CA ARG A 58 4.25 24.50 2.32
C ARG A 58 3.97 23.22 1.53
N ILE A 59 5.01 22.44 1.25
CA ILE A 59 4.85 21.08 0.71
C ILE A 59 4.63 20.20 1.93
N ASP A 60 3.40 19.74 2.13
CA ASP A 60 3.06 18.88 3.25
C ASP A 60 3.82 17.57 3.15
N TRP A 61 4.75 17.37 4.07
CA TRP A 61 5.51 16.14 4.21
C TRP A 61 5.09 15.43 5.48
N SER A 62 3.80 15.13 5.53
CA SER A 62 3.29 14.09 6.41
C SER A 62 3.66 12.73 5.80
N GLU A 63 4.69 12.08 6.32
CA GLU A 63 4.94 10.62 6.19
C GLU A 63 3.82 9.76 6.81
N ASN A 64 2.65 10.34 7.06
CA ASN A 64 1.55 9.79 7.85
C ASN A 64 0.20 9.86 7.13
N GLY A 65 0.19 9.87 5.79
CA GLY A 65 -1.03 9.69 4.98
C GLY A 65 -1.33 8.23 4.61
N THR A 66 -0.32 7.35 4.64
CA THR A 66 -0.45 5.93 4.25
C THR A 66 -0.16 4.96 5.40
N ASN A 67 0.52 5.39 6.47
CA ASN A 67 1.00 4.49 7.52
C ASN A 67 0.12 4.38 8.78
N LEU A 68 -0.87 5.25 9.01
CA LEU A 68 -1.70 5.16 10.23
C LEU A 68 -2.68 3.97 10.23
N ILE A 69 -3.03 3.43 9.06
CA ILE A 69 -3.86 2.21 8.98
C ILE A 69 -2.99 0.95 9.06
N LEU A 70 -1.74 1.01 8.57
CA LEU A 70 -0.83 -0.15 8.52
C LEU A 70 -0.06 -0.37 9.84
N GLN A 71 0.38 0.70 10.53
CA GLN A 71 1.21 0.55 11.74
C GLN A 71 0.48 -0.07 12.95
N ARG A 72 -0.85 -0.10 12.95
CA ARG A 72 -1.60 -0.79 14.02
C ARG A 72 -1.70 -2.30 13.80
N MET A 73 -1.34 -2.80 12.62
CA MET A 73 -1.39 -4.22 12.27
C MET A 73 -0.03 -4.93 12.29
N GLU A 74 1.09 -4.21 12.30
CA GLU A 74 2.43 -4.84 12.22
C GLU A 74 3.05 -5.23 13.57
N ASN A 75 2.47 -4.84 14.71
CA ASN A 75 3.06 -5.10 16.03
C ASN A 75 2.48 -6.28 16.81
N ASN A 76 1.75 -7.21 16.16
CA ASN A 76 1.50 -8.52 16.75
C ASN A 76 1.22 -9.57 15.67
N ASP A 77 2.14 -10.52 15.52
CA ASP A 77 1.98 -11.86 14.91
C ASP A 77 2.39 -12.10 13.43
N SER A 78 3.56 -11.61 12.99
CA SER A 78 4.02 -11.73 11.58
C SER A 78 5.11 -12.77 11.28
N SER A 79 5.59 -13.59 12.21
CA SER A 79 6.64 -14.59 11.85
C SER A 79 6.09 -15.85 11.17
N SER A 80 4.82 -16.21 11.41
CA SER A 80 4.19 -17.42 10.86
C SER A 80 3.50 -17.16 9.52
N THR A 81 2.80 -16.04 9.39
CA THR A 81 1.99 -15.69 8.21
C THR A 81 2.83 -15.31 7.00
N GLY A 82 3.93 -14.58 7.16
CA GLY A 82 4.88 -14.29 6.06
C GLY A 82 5.45 -15.56 5.45
N SER A 83 5.85 -16.51 6.30
CA SER A 83 6.51 -17.75 5.87
C SER A 83 5.69 -18.56 4.85
N ARG A 84 4.36 -18.64 4.99
CA ARG A 84 3.53 -19.39 4.03
C ARG A 84 3.43 -18.70 2.67
N PHE A 85 3.47 -17.37 2.62
CA PHE A 85 3.47 -16.63 1.36
C PHE A 85 4.83 -16.72 0.68
N ASP A 86 5.92 -16.63 1.43
CA ASP A 86 7.28 -16.82 0.91
C ASP A 86 7.43 -18.21 0.24
N ASN A 87 6.87 -19.25 0.87
CA ASN A 87 6.85 -20.61 0.32
C ASN A 87 5.98 -20.75 -0.95
N LEU A 88 4.94 -19.93 -1.09
CA LEU A 88 4.11 -19.90 -2.30
C LEU A 88 4.82 -19.14 -3.41
N GLU A 89 5.41 -17.99 -3.08
CA GLU A 89 6.19 -17.17 -4.00
C GLU A 89 7.35 -17.96 -4.59
N GLN A 90 8.17 -18.61 -3.77
CA GLN A 90 9.28 -19.46 -4.25
C GLN A 90 8.80 -20.59 -5.17
N CYS A 91 7.63 -21.17 -4.89
CA CYS A 91 7.03 -22.22 -5.72
C CYS A 91 6.59 -21.66 -7.08
N LEU A 92 5.96 -20.47 -7.09
CA LEU A 92 5.55 -19.77 -8.31
C LEU A 92 6.75 -19.34 -9.15
N GLU A 93 7.81 -18.79 -8.54
CA GLU A 93 9.04 -18.41 -9.23
C GLU A 93 9.71 -19.62 -9.89
N SER A 94 9.82 -20.74 -9.15
CA SER A 94 10.36 -21.98 -9.69
C SER A 94 9.52 -22.51 -10.86
N PHE A 95 8.20 -22.43 -10.77
CA PHE A 95 7.29 -22.84 -11.84
C PHE A 95 7.43 -21.97 -13.10
N ILE A 96 7.49 -20.65 -12.93
CA ILE A 96 7.70 -19.69 -14.03
C ILE A 96 9.03 -19.95 -14.72
N GLU A 97 10.10 -20.14 -13.95
CA GLU A 97 11.43 -20.41 -14.51
C GLU A 97 11.51 -21.77 -15.22
N ASN A 98 10.91 -22.83 -14.65
CA ASN A 98 10.81 -24.13 -15.32
C ASN A 98 10.03 -24.05 -16.63
N SER A 99 8.94 -23.26 -16.66
CA SER A 99 8.16 -23.01 -17.87
C SER A 99 8.97 -22.23 -18.92
N ARG A 100 9.74 -21.22 -18.49
CA ARG A 100 10.63 -20.46 -19.37
C ARG A 100 11.71 -21.35 -20.00
N GLN A 101 12.34 -22.20 -19.19
CA GLN A 101 13.35 -23.15 -19.65
C GLN A 101 12.77 -24.18 -20.61
N LEU A 102 11.55 -24.67 -20.34
CA LEU A 102 10.84 -25.54 -21.27
C LEU A 102 10.63 -24.85 -22.64
N CYS A 103 10.18 -23.59 -22.64
CA CYS A 103 10.02 -22.81 -23.87
C CYS A 103 11.34 -22.64 -24.62
N MET A 104 12.45 -22.37 -23.92
CA MET A 104 13.77 -22.29 -24.54
C MET A 104 14.17 -23.59 -25.25
N VAL A 105 14.08 -24.73 -24.55
CA VAL A 105 14.43 -26.06 -25.12
C VAL A 105 13.51 -26.43 -26.28
N ALA A 106 12.23 -26.05 -26.21
CA ALA A 106 11.27 -26.29 -27.29
C ALA A 106 11.55 -25.40 -28.52
N SER A 107 12.01 -24.17 -28.32
CA SER A 107 12.32 -23.24 -29.42
C SER A 107 13.60 -23.59 -30.18
N ASP A 108 14.61 -24.16 -29.50
CA ASP A 108 15.87 -24.64 -30.09
C ASP A 108 16.07 -26.13 -29.80
N PHE A 109 15.16 -26.94 -30.36
CA PHE A 109 15.14 -28.37 -30.10
C PHE A 109 16.24 -29.11 -30.86
N GLN A 110 16.95 -30.01 -30.16
CA GLN A 110 17.95 -30.91 -30.73
C GLN A 110 17.66 -32.34 -30.28
N ALA A 111 18.01 -33.35 -31.09
CA ALA A 111 17.76 -34.75 -30.74
C ALA A 111 18.41 -35.17 -29.41
N SER A 112 19.54 -34.55 -29.05
CA SER A 112 20.22 -34.73 -27.76
C SER A 112 19.48 -34.12 -26.56
N SER A 113 18.61 -33.12 -26.78
CA SER A 113 17.88 -32.42 -25.72
C SER A 113 16.52 -33.04 -25.37
N GLN A 114 16.08 -34.10 -26.06
CA GLN A 114 14.82 -34.80 -25.80
C GLN A 114 14.65 -35.24 -24.34
N THR A 115 15.72 -35.75 -23.72
CA THR A 115 15.67 -36.17 -22.31
C THR A 115 15.43 -34.97 -21.38
N VAL A 116 16.09 -33.84 -21.65
CA VAL A 116 15.93 -32.61 -20.88
C VAL A 116 14.53 -32.02 -21.08
N LEU A 117 14.00 -32.09 -22.30
CA LEU A 117 12.63 -31.67 -22.60
C LEU A 117 11.62 -32.46 -21.78
N ASN A 118 11.72 -33.80 -21.77
CA ASN A 118 10.85 -34.66 -20.98
C ASN A 118 10.95 -34.37 -19.48
N GLN A 119 12.17 -34.14 -18.97
CA GLN A 119 12.37 -33.73 -17.57
C GLN A 119 11.68 -32.40 -17.26
N LYS A 120 11.76 -31.41 -18.16
CA LYS A 120 11.12 -30.10 -17.97
C LYS A 120 9.60 -30.16 -18.06
N ILE A 121 9.04 -30.98 -18.96
CA ILE A 121 7.59 -31.23 -19.01
C ILE A 121 7.11 -31.83 -17.68
N GLN A 122 7.83 -32.83 -17.15
CA GLN A 122 7.47 -33.44 -15.86
C GLN A 122 7.61 -32.45 -14.70
N ALA A 123 8.62 -31.56 -14.74
CA ALA A 123 8.78 -30.50 -13.74
C ALA A 123 7.63 -29.48 -13.76
N VAL A 124 7.16 -29.07 -14.95
CA VAL A 124 6.00 -28.19 -15.10
C VAL A 124 4.72 -28.87 -14.60
N LEU A 125 4.49 -30.14 -14.96
CA LEU A 125 3.35 -30.91 -14.46
C LEU A 125 3.38 -31.07 -12.93
N GLY A 126 4.54 -31.40 -12.37
CA GLY A 126 4.74 -31.49 -10.92
C GLY A 126 4.49 -30.15 -10.23
N GLY A 127 4.96 -29.04 -10.79
CA GLY A 127 4.73 -27.69 -10.26
C GLY A 127 3.26 -27.31 -10.23
N LEU A 128 2.47 -27.65 -11.27
CA LEU A 128 1.02 -27.44 -11.27
C LEU A 128 0.31 -28.26 -10.19
N GLN A 129 0.71 -29.52 -9.99
CA GLN A 129 0.16 -30.38 -8.94
C GLN A 129 0.50 -29.83 -7.55
N GLU A 130 1.73 -29.38 -7.34
CA GLU A 130 2.17 -28.78 -6.07
C GLU A 130 1.40 -27.48 -5.77
N LEU A 131 1.22 -26.61 -6.76
CA LEU A 131 0.46 -25.38 -6.62
C LEU A 131 -1.01 -25.67 -6.27
N SER A 132 -1.61 -26.64 -6.95
CA SER A 132 -2.98 -27.08 -6.65
C SER A 132 -3.11 -27.65 -5.24
N ALA A 133 -2.10 -28.38 -4.73
CA ALA A 133 -2.12 -28.92 -3.38
C ALA A 133 -2.00 -27.82 -2.31
N LYS A 134 -1.30 -26.73 -2.62
CA LYS A 134 -1.11 -25.58 -1.71
C LYS A 134 -2.33 -24.66 -1.63
N HIS A 135 -3.26 -24.70 -2.58
CA HIS A 135 -4.48 -23.87 -2.61
C HIS A 135 -5.26 -23.88 -1.28
N SER A 136 -5.42 -25.06 -0.66
CA SER A 136 -6.17 -25.23 0.59
C SER A 136 -5.64 -24.41 1.78
N LYS A 137 -4.37 -24.00 1.74
CA LYS A 137 -3.70 -23.23 2.81
C LYS A 137 -4.02 -21.73 2.79
N PHE A 138 -4.73 -21.25 1.77
CA PHE A 138 -5.03 -19.83 1.55
C PHE A 138 -6.53 -19.51 1.48
N ASN A 139 -7.40 -20.45 1.86
CA ASN A 139 -8.85 -20.26 1.88
C ASN A 139 -9.33 -19.14 2.83
N ASP A 140 -8.47 -18.69 3.74
CA ASP A 140 -8.72 -17.57 4.65
C ASP A 140 -8.68 -16.20 3.94
N ILE A 141 -8.08 -16.11 2.75
CA ILE A 141 -7.88 -14.87 2.01
C ILE A 141 -8.97 -14.72 0.97
N LYS A 142 -9.70 -13.60 1.02
CA LYS A 142 -10.70 -13.24 0.02
C LYS A 142 -10.16 -12.16 -0.89
N ILE A 143 -10.09 -12.46 -2.19
CA ILE A 143 -9.61 -11.53 -3.21
C ILE A 143 -10.83 -10.84 -3.85
N PRO A 144 -10.93 -9.49 -3.80
CA PRO A 144 -11.98 -8.76 -4.50
C PRO A 144 -11.90 -9.00 -6.01
N VAL A 145 -13.06 -9.20 -6.66
CA VAL A 145 -13.09 -9.50 -8.10
C VAL A 145 -12.61 -8.30 -8.91
N GLU A 146 -12.91 -7.08 -8.45
CA GLU A 146 -12.48 -5.83 -9.06
C GLU A 146 -10.95 -5.69 -9.10
N LEU A 147 -10.22 -6.39 -8.21
CA LEU A 147 -8.77 -6.40 -8.22
C LEU A 147 -8.22 -7.15 -9.45
N LEU A 148 -8.94 -8.18 -9.93
CA LEU A 148 -8.52 -8.96 -11.09
C LEU A 148 -8.47 -8.10 -12.34
N ASP A 149 -9.37 -7.13 -12.49
CA ASP A 149 -9.35 -6.17 -13.61
C ASP A 149 -8.05 -5.34 -13.64
N TYR A 150 -7.45 -5.06 -12.49
CA TYR A 150 -6.16 -4.36 -12.41
C TYR A 150 -5.03 -5.29 -12.83
N VAL A 151 -5.04 -6.55 -12.37
CA VAL A 151 -4.02 -7.55 -12.69
C VAL A 151 -4.05 -7.92 -14.17
N ASP A 152 -5.22 -8.17 -14.75
CA ASP A 152 -5.41 -8.52 -16.16
C ASP A 152 -4.98 -7.38 -17.10
N ALA A 153 -5.16 -6.13 -16.65
CA ALA A 153 -4.69 -4.94 -17.36
C ALA A 153 -3.18 -4.64 -17.13
N GLY A 154 -2.47 -5.47 -16.35
CA GLY A 154 -1.06 -5.28 -16.01
C GLY A 154 -0.78 -4.06 -15.12
N LYS A 155 -1.79 -3.58 -14.39
CA LYS A 155 -1.65 -2.46 -13.44
C LYS A 155 -1.19 -2.96 -12.08
N ASN A 156 -0.50 -2.09 -11.33
CA ASN A 156 -0.10 -2.40 -9.96
C ASN A 156 -1.34 -2.56 -9.05
N PRO A 157 -1.55 -3.72 -8.40
CA PRO A 157 -2.66 -3.96 -7.46
C PRO A 157 -2.76 -2.95 -6.31
N GLN A 158 -1.66 -2.30 -5.92
CA GLN A 158 -1.65 -1.25 -4.90
C GLN A 158 -2.46 0.00 -5.32
N LEU A 159 -2.66 0.21 -6.62
CA LEU A 159 -3.52 1.28 -7.12
C LEU A 159 -4.98 1.02 -6.77
N TYR A 160 -5.44 -0.23 -6.78
CA TYR A 160 -6.79 -0.56 -6.33
C TYR A 160 -6.97 -0.23 -4.84
N THR A 161 -6.00 -0.61 -4.01
CA THR A 161 -5.99 -0.27 -2.58
C THR A 161 -6.08 1.23 -2.37
N LYS A 162 -5.26 2.00 -3.10
CA LYS A 162 -5.29 3.45 -3.09
C LYS A 162 -6.66 4.01 -3.49
N ASP A 163 -7.19 3.58 -4.63
CA ASP A 163 -8.48 4.05 -5.14
C ASP A 163 -9.63 3.74 -4.16
N CYS A 164 -9.58 2.58 -3.50
CA CYS A 164 -10.55 2.19 -2.49
C CYS A 164 -10.49 3.10 -1.26
N ILE A 165 -9.28 3.40 -0.76
CA ILE A 165 -9.08 4.32 0.36
C ILE A 165 -9.56 5.73 -0.01
N GLU A 166 -9.20 6.23 -1.20
CA GLU A 166 -9.61 7.55 -1.68
C GLU A 166 -11.12 7.66 -1.83
N LYS A 167 -11.77 6.69 -2.48
CA LYS A 167 -13.24 6.62 -2.60
C LYS A 167 -13.92 6.59 -1.24
N THR A 168 -13.38 5.80 -0.30
CA THR A 168 -13.90 5.70 1.07
C THR A 168 -13.78 7.04 1.80
N LEU A 169 -12.65 7.73 1.66
CA LEU A 169 -12.41 9.03 2.26
C LEU A 169 -13.37 10.09 1.71
N ILE A 170 -13.58 10.13 0.39
CA ILE A 170 -14.53 11.04 -0.23
C ILE A 170 -15.95 10.76 0.27
N ARG A 171 -16.39 9.49 0.26
CA ARG A 171 -17.71 9.09 0.76
C ARG A 171 -17.91 9.43 2.23
N ASN A 172 -16.88 9.24 3.06
CA ASN A 172 -16.93 9.59 4.47
C ASN A 172 -17.13 11.11 4.66
N LYS A 173 -16.37 11.95 3.93
CA LYS A 173 -16.52 13.40 3.95
C LYS A 173 -17.91 13.84 3.48
N GLU A 174 -18.41 13.27 2.40
CA GLU A 174 -19.76 13.55 1.89
C GLU A 174 -20.86 13.21 2.91
N VAL A 175 -20.77 12.02 3.52
CA VAL A 175 -21.72 11.58 4.55
C VAL A 175 -21.64 12.49 5.78
N ASN A 176 -20.43 12.85 6.21
CA ASN A 176 -20.25 13.77 7.32
C ASN A 176 -20.84 15.17 7.02
N GLY A 177 -20.60 15.70 5.82
CA GLY A 177 -21.19 16.96 5.40
C GLY A 177 -22.73 16.92 5.37
N LYS A 178 -23.32 15.80 4.92
CA LYS A 178 -24.78 15.59 5.02
C LYS A 178 -25.26 15.58 6.47
N ILE A 179 -24.55 14.87 7.36
CA ILE A 179 -24.88 14.83 8.79
C ILE A 179 -24.84 16.23 9.40
N GLU A 180 -23.81 17.04 9.11
CA GLU A 180 -23.72 18.42 9.59
C GLU A 180 -24.86 19.29 9.06
N GLN A 181 -25.23 19.15 7.78
CA GLN A 181 -26.33 19.89 7.19
C GLN A 181 -27.66 19.53 7.85
N TYR A 182 -27.91 18.24 8.11
CA TYR A 182 -29.10 17.78 8.83
C TYR A 182 -29.11 18.27 10.28
N LYS A 183 -27.96 18.31 10.96
CA LYS A 183 -27.85 18.87 12.31
C LYS A 183 -28.19 20.36 12.34
N LYS A 184 -27.67 21.15 11.38
CA LYS A 184 -27.96 22.58 11.23
C LYS A 184 -29.44 22.80 10.92
N PHE A 185 -29.98 22.08 9.95
CA PHE A 185 -31.40 22.16 9.58
C PHE A 185 -32.31 21.84 10.78
N ARG A 186 -32.00 20.78 11.53
CA ARG A 186 -32.70 20.42 12.77
C ARG A 186 -32.68 21.57 13.78
N ALA A 187 -31.53 22.21 14.00
CA ALA A 187 -31.41 23.32 14.94
C ALA A 187 -32.27 24.52 14.53
N CYS A 188 -32.22 24.91 13.25
CA CYS A 188 -33.06 26.00 12.72
C CYS A 188 -34.56 25.68 12.83
N LEU A 189 -34.96 24.47 12.45
CA LEU A 189 -36.35 24.04 12.54
C LEU A 189 -36.87 24.04 13.98
N LEU A 190 -36.06 23.59 14.93
CA LEU A 190 -36.41 23.61 16.35
C LEU A 190 -36.54 25.02 16.92
N ASN A 191 -35.75 25.98 16.43
CA ASN A 191 -35.87 27.38 16.84
C ASN A 191 -37.22 27.96 16.40
N GLU A 192 -37.56 27.86 15.12
CA GLU A 192 -38.84 28.33 14.57
C GLU A 192 -40.05 27.64 15.24
N LEU A 193 -39.96 26.33 15.49
CA LEU A 193 -41.01 25.59 16.19
C LEU A 193 -41.15 26.01 17.66
N THR A 194 -40.06 26.42 18.32
CA THR A 194 -40.11 26.93 19.70
C THR A 194 -40.90 28.24 19.76
N ASP A 195 -40.73 29.10 18.76
CA ASP A 195 -41.41 30.41 18.69
C ASP A 195 -42.91 30.27 18.38
N LEU A 196 -43.29 29.34 17.49
CA LEU A 196 -44.69 29.13 17.11
C LEU A 196 -45.47 28.20 18.06
N PHE A 197 -44.82 27.15 18.57
CA PHE A 197 -45.45 26.07 19.35
C PHE A 197 -44.57 25.63 20.54
N PRO A 198 -44.50 26.42 21.62
CA PRO A 198 -43.56 26.21 22.70
C PRO A 198 -43.86 24.95 23.54
N LYS A 199 -45.14 24.59 23.75
CA LYS A 199 -45.54 23.46 24.61
C LYS A 199 -45.23 22.12 23.95
N GLU A 200 -45.54 22.01 22.67
CA GLU A 200 -45.33 20.83 21.84
C GLU A 200 -43.83 20.58 21.60
N THR A 201 -43.04 21.65 21.44
CA THR A 201 -41.59 21.56 21.24
C THR A 201 -40.85 21.09 22.50
N ILE A 202 -41.34 21.42 23.70
CA ILE A 202 -40.80 20.90 24.97
C ILE A 202 -41.08 19.40 25.09
N GLN A 203 -42.30 18.95 24.78
CA GLN A 203 -42.65 17.53 24.78
C GLN A 203 -41.79 16.72 23.79
N TYR A 204 -41.54 17.26 22.59
CA TYR A 204 -40.65 16.63 21.60
C TYR A 204 -39.20 16.48 22.11
N ARG A 205 -38.66 17.48 22.81
CA ARG A 205 -37.31 17.43 23.37
C ARG A 205 -37.17 16.32 24.41
N THR A 206 -38.14 16.21 25.33
CA THR A 206 -38.13 15.16 26.36
C THR A 206 -38.14 13.76 25.77
N ILE A 207 -38.95 13.50 24.74
CA ILE A 207 -39.01 12.18 24.06
C ILE A 207 -37.70 11.84 23.35
N ARG A 208 -36.98 12.85 22.82
CA ARG A 208 -35.71 12.64 22.11
C ARG A 208 -34.48 12.50 23.00
N GLU A 209 -34.48 13.12 24.17
CA GLU A 209 -33.37 12.96 25.13
C GLU A 209 -33.31 11.54 25.69
N ASP A 210 -34.44 10.83 25.73
CA ASP A 210 -34.54 9.41 26.10
C ASP A 210 -34.13 8.44 24.96
N ASP A 211 -33.88 8.92 23.74
CA ASP A 211 -33.45 8.08 22.61
C ASP A 211 -31.91 7.89 22.64
N PRO A 212 -31.39 6.68 22.95
CA PRO A 212 -29.95 6.42 23.02
C PRO A 212 -29.22 6.60 21.68
N ALA A 213 -29.94 6.71 20.55
CA ALA A 213 -29.37 7.03 19.24
C ALA A 213 -29.24 8.54 18.97
N ALA A 214 -29.91 9.40 19.75
CA ALA A 214 -29.90 10.85 19.56
C ALA A 214 -28.63 11.55 20.10
N GLY A 215 -27.86 10.85 20.94
CA GLY A 215 -26.68 11.37 21.66
C GLY A 215 -25.32 11.01 21.07
N ARG A 216 -25.22 10.53 19.82
CA ARG A 216 -23.91 10.32 19.19
C ARG A 216 -23.48 11.63 18.49
N PRO A 217 -22.43 12.33 19.00
CA PRO A 217 -21.88 13.51 18.32
C PRO A 217 -21.41 13.18 16.91
#